data_AF-A0AB39UYA9-F1
#
_entry.id   AF-A0AB39UYA9-F1
#
_cell.length_a   1.000
_cell.length_b   1.000
_cell.length_c   1.000
_cell.angle_alpha   90.00
_cell.angle_beta   90.00
_cell.angle_gamma   90.00
#
_symmetry.space_group_name_H-M   'P 1'
#
loop_
_entity.id
_entity.type
_entity.pdbx_description
1 polymer ?
#
loop_
_entity_poly.entity_id
_entity_poly.type
_entity_poly.pdbx_seq_one_letter_code
_entity_poly.pdbx_strand_id
1 'polypeptide(L)'
;MPHPEHLRPALCAAALVLVSSAGHAEEPAPVPANWWSYQQTPILYTGDLYASAGQNAAPVQASTLKEQYPEPLITLNSTHKYLGLATLAALAGTILAPKAENGAHEALAKTSVALGTATVATGLIAHWDDIGLDQPLTDPDNLHALLTGAGLMGMAIAVSEAPDSGHAGFGAIGGAAMAIGVKLTW
;
A
#
# COMPACT_ATOMS: atom_id res chain seq x y z
N MET A 1 -19.43 -17.64 -50.19
CA MET A 1 -20.52 -17.38 -49.23
C MET A 1 -20.79 -18.67 -48.47
N PRO A 2 -21.07 -18.68 -47.15
CA PRO A 2 -21.17 -17.54 -46.24
C PRO A 2 -20.11 -17.53 -45.11
N HIS A 3 -19.69 -16.33 -44.71
CA HIS A 3 -19.38 -16.00 -43.29
C HIS A 3 -20.75 -15.83 -42.57
N PRO A 4 -20.90 -15.90 -41.22
CA PRO A 4 -20.14 -14.98 -40.36
C PRO A 4 -19.98 -15.37 -38.84
N GLU A 5 -19.43 -14.43 -38.05
CA GLU A 5 -19.48 -14.16 -36.58
C GLU A 5 -19.56 -15.35 -35.57
N HIS A 6 -18.76 -15.45 -34.50
CA HIS A 6 -18.75 -14.66 -33.24
C HIS A 6 -17.69 -15.32 -32.29
N LEU A 7 -17.23 -14.83 -31.11
CA LEU A 7 -17.31 -13.56 -30.37
C LEU A 7 -15.89 -13.14 -29.88
N ARG A 8 -15.72 -11.84 -29.61
CA ARG A 8 -15.10 -11.25 -28.39
C ARG A 8 -16.17 -10.28 -27.82
N PRO A 9 -16.11 -9.76 -26.57
CA PRO A 9 -15.03 -9.80 -25.57
C PRO A 9 -15.51 -10.21 -24.16
N ALA A 10 -14.58 -10.23 -23.18
CA ALA A 10 -14.92 -10.12 -21.76
C ALA A 10 -13.83 -9.33 -21.00
N LEU A 11 -13.95 -8.00 -20.98
CA LEU A 11 -13.31 -7.21 -19.91
C LEU A 11 -14.09 -7.47 -18.62
N CYS A 12 -13.46 -8.08 -17.62
CA CYS A 12 -13.96 -8.06 -16.25
C CYS A 12 -13.16 -7.02 -15.44
N ALA A 13 -13.57 -5.76 -15.58
CA ALA A 13 -13.14 -4.71 -14.67
C ALA A 13 -13.83 -4.93 -13.31
N ALA A 14 -13.09 -5.46 -12.33
CA ALA A 14 -13.58 -5.61 -10.96
C ALA A 14 -13.41 -4.29 -10.17
N ALA A 15 -14.22 -3.29 -10.51
CA ALA A 15 -14.37 -2.09 -9.69
C ALA A 15 -15.29 -2.39 -8.51
N LEU A 16 -14.74 -2.75 -7.35
CA LEU A 16 -15.51 -2.87 -6.11
C LEU A 16 -15.38 -1.59 -5.28
N VAL A 17 -16.21 -0.61 -5.60
CA VAL A 17 -16.39 0.59 -4.79
C VAL A 17 -17.36 0.27 -3.65
N LEU A 18 -16.87 0.32 -2.42
CA LEU A 18 -17.71 0.39 -1.21
C LEU A 18 -17.32 1.64 -0.43
N VAL A 19 -18.11 2.71 -0.64
CA VAL A 19 -18.00 3.96 0.12
C VAL A 19 -18.61 3.76 1.50
N SER A 20 -17.80 3.92 2.53
CA SER A 20 -18.25 4.15 3.91
C SER A 20 -17.77 5.53 4.33
N SER A 21 -18.64 6.53 4.18
CA SER A 21 -18.34 7.92 4.57
C SER A 21 -18.35 8.05 6.10
N ALA A 22 -17.17 8.08 6.72
CA ALA A 22 -16.97 8.64 8.06
C ALA A 22 -16.51 10.10 7.90
N GLY A 23 -17.09 11.00 8.70
CA GLY A 23 -16.92 12.45 8.50
C GLY A 23 -15.48 12.93 8.69
N HIS A 24 -15.02 13.78 7.78
CA HIS A 24 -13.84 14.61 8.02
C HIS A 24 -14.20 15.72 9.00
N ALA A 25 -13.46 15.80 10.10
CA ALA A 25 -13.25 17.06 10.81
C ALA A 25 -12.00 17.69 10.20
N GLU A 26 -12.10 18.94 9.75
CA GLU A 26 -10.95 19.68 9.22
C GLU A 26 -10.05 20.12 10.39
N GLU A 27 -8.94 19.40 10.59
CA GLU A 27 -7.83 19.91 11.40
C GLU A 27 -6.88 20.77 10.55
N PRO A 28 -6.24 21.81 11.12
CA PRO A 28 -5.33 22.68 10.38
C PRO A 28 -4.10 21.90 9.89
N ALA A 29 -3.76 22.10 8.60
CA ALA A 29 -2.71 21.34 7.92
C ALA A 29 -1.36 21.39 8.65
N PRO A 30 -0.77 20.24 9.02
CA PRO A 30 0.58 20.19 9.57
C PRO A 30 1.64 20.48 8.50
N VAL A 31 2.81 20.94 8.96
CA VAL A 31 4.06 21.04 8.18
C VAL A 31 4.34 19.71 7.48
N PRO A 32 4.86 19.66 6.22
CA PRO A 32 5.07 18.42 5.48
C PRO A 32 5.93 17.43 6.28
N ALA A 33 5.23 16.47 6.87
CA ALA A 33 5.74 15.47 7.79
C ALA A 33 5.35 14.12 7.22
N ASN A 34 6.27 13.54 6.45
CA ASN A 34 6.17 12.18 5.95
C ASN A 34 5.67 11.24 7.05
N TRP A 35 4.74 10.35 6.74
CA TRP A 35 3.91 9.67 7.74
C TRP A 35 4.68 8.70 8.67
N TRP A 36 5.95 8.37 8.37
CA TRP A 36 6.82 7.67 9.33
C TRP A 36 7.35 8.58 10.45
N SER A 37 7.45 9.90 10.23
CA SER A 37 7.82 10.88 11.27
C SER A 37 6.77 11.01 12.37
N TYR A 38 5.50 10.67 12.08
CA TYR A 38 4.42 10.57 13.08
C TYR A 38 4.73 9.57 14.22
N GLN A 39 5.65 8.62 14.01
CA GLN A 39 6.13 7.71 15.07
C GLN A 39 7.43 8.17 15.76
N GLN A 40 8.01 9.30 15.36
CA GLN A 40 9.30 9.79 15.86
C GLN A 40 9.24 11.18 16.51
N THR A 41 8.36 12.08 16.05
CA THR A 41 8.06 13.32 16.78
C THR A 41 6.97 13.06 17.82
N PRO A 42 7.26 13.15 19.14
CA PRO A 42 6.18 13.24 20.12
C PRO A 42 5.36 14.49 19.82
N ILE A 43 4.09 14.31 19.49
CA ILE A 43 3.16 15.41 19.26
C ILE A 43 3.04 16.18 20.58
N LEU A 44 3.72 17.32 20.67
CA LEU A 44 3.46 18.32 21.69
C LEU A 44 2.08 18.92 21.37
N TYR A 45 1.05 18.31 21.95
CA TYR A 45 -0.32 18.78 21.86
C TYR A 45 -0.45 20.10 22.62
N THR A 46 -0.04 21.20 22.01
CA THR A 46 -0.24 22.57 22.50
C THR A 46 -1.67 23.03 22.21
N GLY A 47 -2.65 22.20 22.59
CA GLY A 47 -4.02 22.66 22.69
C GLY A 47 -4.16 23.51 23.94
N ASP A 48 -4.66 24.74 23.82
CA ASP A 48 -4.96 25.67 24.93
C ASP A 48 -6.13 25.21 25.83
N LEU A 49 -6.37 23.90 25.91
CA LEU A 49 -7.33 23.27 26.80
C LEU A 49 -6.61 22.92 28.10
N TYR A 50 -6.85 23.76 29.13
CA TYR A 50 -6.25 23.73 30.48
C TYR A 50 -4.86 24.37 30.63
N ALA A 51 -4.80 25.68 30.34
CA ALA A 51 -3.83 26.59 30.94
C ALA A 51 -4.03 26.75 32.48
N SER A 52 -3.87 25.67 33.26
CA SER A 52 -3.85 25.73 34.74
C SER A 52 -3.15 24.55 35.44
N ALA A 53 -2.06 23.98 34.89
CA ALA A 53 -1.25 23.01 35.61
C ALA A 53 0.25 23.04 35.24
N GLY A 54 1.06 23.62 36.12
CA GLY A 54 2.49 23.32 36.36
C GLY A 54 3.46 23.19 35.18
N GLN A 55 4.46 24.08 35.11
CA GLN A 55 5.60 24.04 34.17
C GLN A 55 6.60 22.88 34.40
N ASN A 56 6.15 21.70 34.83
CA ASN A 56 6.99 20.52 35.12
C ASN A 56 6.32 19.20 34.68
N ALA A 57 5.51 19.21 33.62
CA ALA A 57 5.07 17.96 33.00
C ALA A 57 6.27 17.31 32.29
N ALA A 58 6.77 16.21 32.85
CA ALA A 58 7.77 15.37 32.18
C ALA A 58 7.20 14.89 30.82
N PRO A 59 8.03 14.72 29.77
CA PRO A 59 7.55 14.26 28.48
C PRO A 59 6.89 12.89 28.64
N VAL A 60 5.57 12.85 28.42
CA VAL A 60 4.81 11.60 28.40
C VAL A 60 5.37 10.77 27.25
N GLN A 61 5.88 9.58 27.55
CA GLN A 61 6.47 8.73 26.52
C GLN A 61 5.37 8.29 25.54
N ALA A 62 5.69 8.22 24.24
CA ALA A 62 4.75 7.76 23.22
C ALA A 62 4.22 6.33 23.52
N SER A 63 5.00 5.52 24.23
CA SER A 63 4.60 4.21 24.76
C SER A 63 3.38 4.27 25.68
N THR A 64 3.35 5.20 26.65
CA THR A 64 2.23 5.34 27.60
C THR A 64 0.97 5.92 26.95
N LEU A 65 1.11 6.76 25.93
CA LEU A 65 -0.04 7.23 25.14
C LEU A 65 -0.65 6.09 24.31
N LYS A 66 0.18 5.21 23.74
CA LYS A 66 -0.28 4.05 22.95
C LYS A 66 -1.00 2.99 23.78
N GLU A 67 -0.70 2.91 25.08
CA GLU A 67 -1.42 2.06 26.03
C GLU A 67 -2.76 2.69 26.46
N GLN A 68 -2.82 4.01 26.60
CA GLN A 68 -4.05 4.74 26.95
C GLN A 68 -5.03 4.89 25.77
N TYR A 69 -4.51 4.96 24.55
CA TYR A 69 -5.26 5.09 23.30
C TYR A 69 -4.78 4.03 22.30
N PRO A 70 -5.28 2.78 22.40
CA PRO A 70 -4.93 1.74 21.44
C PRO A 70 -5.41 2.15 20.04
N GLU A 71 -4.52 2.08 19.05
CA GLU A 71 -4.86 2.41 17.67
C GLU A 71 -6.00 1.51 17.14
N PRO A 72 -6.95 2.05 16.34
CA PRO A 72 -8.00 1.23 15.77
C PRO A 72 -7.40 0.14 14.88
N LEU A 73 -7.80 -1.12 15.09
CA LEU A 73 -7.30 -2.26 14.32
C LEU A 73 -7.53 -2.08 12.81
N ILE A 74 -8.62 -1.41 12.44
CA ILE A 74 -9.00 -1.10 11.06
C ILE A 74 -9.01 0.43 10.88
N THR A 75 -7.92 0.94 10.33
CA THR A 75 -7.84 2.27 9.69
C THR A 75 -7.47 2.07 8.23
N LEU A 76 -7.55 3.11 7.40
CA LEU A 76 -7.14 2.99 6.00
C LEU A 76 -5.62 2.71 5.88
N ASN A 77 -4.80 3.36 6.73
CA ASN A 77 -3.36 3.09 6.83
C ASN A 77 -3.08 1.65 7.30
N SER A 78 -3.73 1.16 8.37
CA SER A 78 -3.52 -0.24 8.79
C SER A 78 -3.95 -1.24 7.71
N THR A 79 -5.03 -0.94 6.99
CA THR A 79 -5.51 -1.73 5.84
C THR A 79 -4.47 -1.77 4.72
N HIS A 80 -3.96 -0.62 4.27
CA HIS A 80 -2.89 -0.53 3.27
C HIS A 80 -1.66 -1.35 3.69
N LYS A 81 -1.19 -1.16 4.93
CA LYS A 81 -0.04 -1.85 5.51
C LYS A 81 -0.21 -3.38 5.51
N TYR A 82 -1.34 -3.89 5.99
CA TYR A 82 -1.59 -5.34 6.06
C TYR A 82 -1.83 -5.96 4.68
N LEU A 83 -2.47 -5.26 3.75
CA LEU A 83 -2.57 -5.69 2.35
C LEU A 83 -1.19 -5.76 1.69
N GLY A 84 -0.32 -4.78 1.92
CA GLY A 84 1.06 -4.78 1.40
C GLY A 84 1.88 -5.96 1.92
N LEU A 85 1.79 -6.25 3.22
CA LEU A 85 2.40 -7.46 3.80
C LEU A 85 1.84 -8.75 3.21
N ALA A 86 0.52 -8.86 3.05
CA ALA A 86 -0.12 -10.03 2.46
C ALA A 86 0.30 -10.22 0.99
N THR A 87 0.47 -9.13 0.24
CA THR A 87 0.98 -9.12 -1.14
C THR A 87 2.40 -9.69 -1.21
N LEU A 88 3.31 -9.22 -0.34
CA LEU A 88 4.68 -9.73 -0.27
C LEU A 88 4.73 -11.20 0.19
N ALA A 89 3.88 -11.61 1.12
CA ALA A 89 3.78 -13.00 1.56
C ALA A 89 3.28 -13.92 0.42
N ALA A 90 2.26 -13.50 -0.34
CA ALA A 90 1.78 -14.22 -1.52
C ALA A 90 2.83 -14.28 -2.63
N LEU A 91 3.60 -13.20 -2.84
CA LEU A 91 4.72 -13.16 -3.79
C LEU A 91 5.84 -14.12 -3.37
N ALA A 92 6.25 -14.11 -2.10
CA ALA A 92 7.25 -15.05 -1.57
C ALA A 92 6.77 -16.51 -1.72
N GLY A 93 5.49 -16.78 -1.43
CA GLY A 93 4.86 -18.06 -1.68
C GLY A 93 4.90 -18.46 -3.16
N THR A 94 4.63 -17.52 -4.07
CA THR A 94 4.70 -17.72 -5.53
C THR A 94 6.10 -18.16 -5.96
N ILE A 95 7.15 -17.50 -5.45
CA ILE A 95 8.55 -17.82 -5.78
C ILE A 95 8.91 -19.24 -5.34
N LEU A 96 8.49 -19.62 -4.13
CA LEU A 96 8.79 -20.92 -3.50
C LEU A 96 7.90 -22.07 -4.01
N ALA A 97 6.74 -21.77 -4.58
CA ALA A 97 5.77 -22.79 -4.98
C ALA A 97 6.24 -23.65 -6.19
N PRO A 98 5.85 -24.95 -6.23
CA PRO A 98 6.02 -25.79 -7.40
C PRO A 98 5.32 -25.20 -8.63
N LYS A 99 6.03 -25.20 -9.76
CA LYS A 99 5.58 -24.64 -11.04
C LYS A 99 4.74 -25.66 -11.83
N ALA A 100 3.68 -26.15 -11.19
CA ALA A 100 2.67 -26.98 -11.82
C ALA A 100 1.59 -26.09 -12.46
N GLU A 101 1.09 -26.51 -13.62
CA GLU A 101 -0.04 -25.87 -14.31
C GLU A 101 -1.30 -25.88 -13.43
N ASN A 102 -2.04 -24.77 -13.34
CA ASN A 102 -3.15 -24.58 -12.40
C ASN A 102 -2.76 -24.81 -10.91
N GLY A 103 -1.47 -24.77 -10.60
CA GLY A 103 -0.91 -25.08 -9.28
C GLY A 103 -0.78 -23.88 -8.35
N ALA A 104 -0.18 -24.12 -7.18
CA ALA A 104 0.02 -23.09 -6.15
C ALA A 104 0.82 -21.87 -6.64
N HIS A 105 1.77 -22.05 -7.56
CA HIS A 105 2.51 -20.92 -8.16
C HIS A 105 1.58 -19.93 -8.87
N GLU A 106 0.70 -20.43 -9.74
CA GLU A 106 -0.24 -19.60 -10.50
C GLU A 106 -1.30 -18.95 -9.59
N ALA A 107 -1.85 -19.72 -8.64
CA ALA A 107 -2.84 -19.23 -7.70
C ALA A 107 -2.29 -18.13 -6.79
N LEU A 108 -1.07 -18.30 -6.26
CA LEU A 108 -0.40 -17.30 -5.43
C LEU A 108 0.02 -16.06 -6.25
N ALA A 109 0.44 -16.22 -7.51
CA ALA A 109 0.78 -15.09 -8.38
C ALA A 109 -0.45 -14.20 -8.62
N LYS A 110 -1.57 -14.80 -9.02
CA LYS A 110 -2.86 -14.11 -9.20
C LYS A 110 -3.35 -13.45 -7.90
N THR A 111 -3.19 -14.15 -6.77
CA THR A 111 -3.53 -13.61 -5.44
C THR A 111 -2.66 -12.41 -5.07
N SER A 112 -1.35 -12.47 -5.35
CA SER A 112 -0.42 -11.36 -5.10
C SER A 112 -0.76 -10.13 -5.95
N VAL A 113 -1.11 -10.29 -7.23
CA VAL A 113 -1.58 -9.16 -8.08
C VAL A 113 -2.89 -8.58 -7.56
N ALA A 114 -3.85 -9.42 -7.15
CA ALA A 114 -5.12 -8.94 -6.59
C ALA A 114 -4.94 -8.17 -5.27
N LEU A 115 -4.14 -8.71 -4.34
CA LEU A 115 -3.81 -8.04 -3.08
C LEU A 115 -3.02 -6.74 -3.33
N GLY A 116 -2.02 -6.77 -4.20
CA GLY A 116 -1.20 -5.60 -4.53
C GLY A 116 -2.01 -4.48 -5.19
N THR A 117 -3.01 -4.82 -5.99
CA THR A 117 -3.97 -3.85 -6.55
C THR A 117 -4.76 -3.17 -5.43
N ALA A 118 -5.23 -3.94 -4.44
CA ALA A 118 -5.91 -3.39 -3.27
C ALA A 118 -4.96 -2.57 -2.36
N THR A 119 -3.69 -2.98 -2.21
CA THR A 119 -2.64 -2.20 -1.53
C THR A 119 -2.42 -0.85 -2.18
N VAL A 120 -2.21 -0.81 -3.51
CA VAL A 120 -1.99 0.44 -4.24
C VAL A 120 -3.22 1.34 -4.18
N ALA A 121 -4.43 0.79 -4.35
CA ALA A 121 -5.66 1.56 -4.23
C ALA A 121 -5.86 2.15 -2.83
N THR A 122 -5.68 1.37 -1.76
CA THR A 122 -5.79 1.86 -0.38
C THR A 122 -4.68 2.84 -0.02
N GLY A 123 -3.46 2.65 -0.54
CA GLY A 123 -2.34 3.56 -0.36
C GLY A 123 -2.58 4.91 -1.02
N LEU A 124 -3.02 4.92 -2.29
CA LEU A 124 -3.38 6.14 -3.02
C LEU A 124 -4.51 6.93 -2.34
N ILE A 125 -5.44 6.27 -1.64
CA ILE A 125 -6.51 6.97 -0.89
C ILE A 125 -6.00 7.46 0.48
N ALA A 126 -5.10 6.73 1.14
CA ALA A 126 -4.56 7.08 2.45
C ALA A 126 -3.48 8.17 2.41
N HIS A 127 -2.71 8.22 1.33
CA HIS A 127 -1.48 9.00 1.18
C HIS A 127 -1.52 9.90 -0.06
N TRP A 128 -2.72 10.28 -0.53
CA TRP A 128 -2.86 11.12 -1.72
C TRP A 128 -2.09 12.45 -1.58
N ASP A 129 -2.23 13.09 -0.43
CA ASP A 129 -1.62 14.39 -0.13
C ASP A 129 -0.11 14.30 0.18
N ASP A 130 0.41 13.09 0.44
CA ASP A 130 1.85 12.83 0.59
C ASP A 130 2.56 12.70 -0.79
N ILE A 131 1.82 12.44 -1.88
CA ILE A 131 2.38 12.17 -3.22
C ILE A 131 2.36 13.45 -4.07
N GLY A 132 3.41 14.26 -3.91
CA GLY A 132 3.54 15.56 -4.58
C GLY A 132 4.37 15.57 -5.87
N LEU A 133 3.86 16.20 -6.92
CA LEU A 133 4.65 16.56 -8.12
C LEU A 133 5.56 17.79 -7.91
N ASP A 134 5.33 18.53 -6.83
CA ASP A 134 6.15 19.62 -6.30
C ASP A 134 7.32 19.12 -5.44
N GLN A 135 7.21 17.89 -4.90
CA GLN A 135 8.27 17.20 -4.18
C GLN A 135 9.26 16.52 -5.16
N PRO A 136 10.55 16.39 -4.81
CA PRO A 136 11.52 15.73 -5.67
C PRO A 136 11.19 14.24 -5.85
N LEU A 137 11.58 13.65 -6.99
CA LEU A 137 11.45 12.20 -7.24
C LEU A 137 12.30 11.34 -6.28
N THR A 138 13.22 11.93 -5.53
CA THR A 138 14.00 11.25 -4.49
C THR A 138 13.35 11.31 -3.10
N ASP A 139 12.21 11.99 -2.97
CA ASP A 139 11.43 11.91 -1.74
C ASP A 139 10.96 10.45 -1.50
N PRO A 140 11.04 9.90 -0.27
CA PRO A 140 10.75 8.50 -0.06
C PRO A 140 9.28 8.10 -0.25
N ASP A 141 8.31 9.01 -0.09
CA ASP A 141 6.90 8.73 -0.37
C ASP A 141 6.65 8.66 -1.88
N ASN A 142 7.23 9.60 -2.65
CA ASN A 142 7.24 9.54 -4.11
C ASN A 142 7.94 8.26 -4.63
N LEU A 143 9.09 7.89 -4.06
CA LEU A 143 9.78 6.65 -4.42
C LEU A 143 8.98 5.41 -4.01
N HIS A 144 8.31 5.41 -2.86
CA HIS A 144 7.44 4.32 -2.43
C HIS A 144 6.29 4.10 -3.41
N ALA A 145 5.55 5.15 -3.74
CA ALA A 145 4.44 5.10 -4.69
C ALA A 145 4.90 4.63 -6.07
N LEU A 146 6.02 5.18 -6.57
CA LEU A 146 6.58 4.80 -7.88
C LEU A 146 7.05 3.34 -7.92
N LEU A 147 7.83 2.90 -6.92
CA LEU A 147 8.43 1.57 -6.91
C LEU A 147 7.41 0.46 -6.60
N THR A 148 6.44 0.71 -5.72
CA THR A 148 5.37 -0.27 -5.44
C THR A 148 4.35 -0.34 -6.58
N GLY A 149 4.02 0.79 -7.21
CA GLY A 149 3.19 0.84 -8.42
C GLY A 149 3.85 0.14 -9.62
N ALA A 150 5.11 0.45 -9.90
CA ALA A 150 5.89 -0.27 -10.93
C ALA A 150 6.07 -1.75 -10.58
N GLY A 151 6.23 -2.07 -9.29
CA GLY A 151 6.30 -3.43 -8.77
C GLY A 151 5.03 -4.23 -9.08
N LEU A 152 3.86 -3.68 -8.77
CA LEU A 152 2.56 -4.25 -9.11
C LEU A 152 2.41 -4.44 -10.62
N MET A 153 2.80 -3.46 -11.44
CA MET A 153 2.74 -3.57 -12.90
C MET A 153 3.63 -4.71 -13.41
N GLY A 154 4.85 -4.87 -12.88
CA GLY A 154 5.74 -5.99 -13.22
C GLY A 154 5.13 -7.35 -12.86
N MET A 155 4.48 -7.46 -11.68
CA MET A 155 3.76 -8.68 -11.29
C MET A 155 2.53 -8.95 -12.17
N ALA A 156 1.79 -7.91 -12.56
CA ALA A 156 0.63 -8.04 -13.45
C ALA A 156 1.02 -8.52 -14.85
N ILE A 157 2.11 -7.96 -15.41
CA ILE A 157 2.70 -8.41 -16.68
C ILE A 157 3.19 -9.87 -16.55
N ALA A 158 3.83 -10.23 -15.44
CA ALA A 158 4.22 -11.62 -15.19
C ALA A 158 3.02 -12.58 -15.20
N VAL A 159 1.89 -12.18 -14.60
CA VAL A 159 0.66 -13.00 -14.63
C VAL A 159 0.02 -13.05 -16.02
N SER A 160 0.11 -12.00 -16.84
CA SER A 160 -0.46 -12.00 -18.20
C SER A 160 0.37 -12.76 -19.23
N GLU A 161 1.69 -12.76 -19.09
CA GLU A 161 2.63 -13.46 -19.99
C GLU A 161 2.88 -14.92 -19.58
N ALA A 162 2.35 -15.40 -18.45
CA ALA A 162 2.54 -16.79 -18.03
C ALA A 162 1.74 -17.76 -18.93
N PRO A 163 2.30 -18.91 -19.36
CA PRO A 163 3.57 -19.50 -18.94
C PRO A 163 4.80 -19.14 -19.80
N ASP A 164 4.69 -18.22 -20.76
CA ASP A 164 5.75 -17.93 -21.75
C ASP A 164 7.03 -17.37 -21.09
N SER A 165 8.19 -17.56 -21.75
CA SER A 165 9.51 -17.48 -21.11
C SER A 165 9.90 -16.11 -20.52
N GLY A 166 9.13 -15.05 -20.77
CA GLY A 166 9.38 -13.72 -20.23
C GLY A 166 8.84 -13.48 -18.81
N HIS A 167 7.80 -14.22 -18.38
CA HIS A 167 7.04 -13.88 -17.16
C HIS A 167 7.90 -13.82 -15.89
N ALA A 168 8.85 -14.75 -15.73
CA ALA A 168 9.71 -14.81 -14.56
C ALA A 168 10.61 -13.58 -14.40
N GLY A 169 11.01 -12.95 -15.52
CA GLY A 169 11.81 -11.71 -15.50
C GLY A 169 11.01 -10.52 -14.96
N PHE A 170 9.80 -10.32 -15.49
CA PHE A 170 8.89 -9.28 -15.01
C PHE A 170 8.48 -9.50 -13.55
N GLY A 171 8.23 -10.75 -13.15
CA GLY A 171 7.89 -11.10 -11.77
C GLY A 171 9.03 -10.84 -10.79
N ALA A 172 10.28 -11.16 -11.17
CA ALA A 172 11.45 -10.90 -10.35
C ALA A 172 11.75 -9.40 -10.21
N ILE A 173 11.70 -8.63 -11.30
CA ILE A 173 11.93 -7.18 -11.28
C ILE A 173 10.81 -6.47 -10.52
N GLY A 174 9.54 -6.83 -10.78
CA GLY A 174 8.39 -6.26 -10.09
C GLY A 174 8.42 -6.55 -8.58
N GLY A 175 8.75 -7.79 -8.21
CA GLY A 175 8.92 -8.19 -6.81
C GLY A 175 10.04 -7.45 -6.10
N ALA A 176 11.19 -7.25 -6.77
CA ALA A 176 12.29 -6.48 -6.21
C ALA A 176 11.93 -5.00 -6.03
N ALA A 177 11.29 -4.38 -7.01
CA ALA A 177 10.81 -3.00 -6.92
C ALA A 177 9.83 -2.81 -5.76
N MET A 178 8.86 -3.73 -5.61
CA MET A 178 7.92 -3.69 -4.49
C MET A 178 8.61 -3.84 -3.13
N ALA A 179 9.57 -4.78 -2.99
CA ALA A 179 10.32 -4.96 -1.76
C ALA A 179 11.17 -3.73 -1.38
N ILE A 180 11.81 -3.07 -2.36
CA ILE A 180 12.56 -1.83 -2.13
C ILE A 180 11.60 -0.70 -1.75
N GLY A 181 10.50 -0.51 -2.48
CA GLY A 181 9.51 0.53 -2.20
C GLY A 181 8.94 0.41 -0.78
N VAL A 182 8.54 -0.79 -0.35
CA VAL A 182 8.10 -1.03 1.04
C VAL A 182 9.20 -0.71 2.04
N LYS A 183 10.47 -1.02 1.75
CA LYS A 183 11.57 -0.77 2.69
C LYS A 183 11.93 0.71 2.86
N LEU A 184 11.53 1.60 1.95
CA LEU A 184 11.77 3.05 2.08
C LEU A 184 10.91 3.71 3.16
N THR A 185 9.78 3.09 3.53
CA THR A 185 8.80 3.63 4.47
C THR A 185 8.55 2.73 5.68
N TRP A 186 9.47 1.80 5.95
CA TRP A 186 9.46 0.81 7.04
C TRP A 186 10.79 0.78 7.79
#